data_AF-A0AB73FUK4-F1
#
_entry.id   AF-A0AB73FUK4-F1
#
_cell.length_a   1.000
_cell.length_b   1.000
_cell.length_c   1.000
_cell.angle_alpha   90.00
_cell.angle_beta   90.00
_cell.angle_gamma   90.00
#
_symmetry.space_group_name_H-M   'P 1'
#
loop_
_entity.id
_entity.type
_entity.pdbx_description
1 polymer ?
#
loop_
_entity_poly.entity_id
_entity_poly.type
_entity_poly.pdbx_seq_one_letter_code
_entity_poly.pdbx_strand_id
1 'polypeptide(L)' 'MADPKAKASILEATGWDASMPSKVLSNGAGITLEHLNTVFTALGLVVTTKGYMDYLAKGNVIGSNCHCAREGFGECGGR' A
#
# COMPACT_ATOMS: atom_id res chain seq x y z
N MET A 1 -12.36 0.46 -12.53
CA MET A 1 -12.07 0.31 -11.09
C MET A 1 -13.32 -0.27 -10.43
N ALA A 2 -13.21 -1.42 -9.78
CA ALA A 2 -14.38 -2.16 -9.28
C ALA A 2 -15.00 -1.55 -8.02
N ASP A 3 -14.25 -0.76 -7.25
CA ASP A 3 -14.74 -0.05 -6.06
C ASP A 3 -15.13 1.42 -6.39
N PRO A 4 -16.42 1.77 -6.32
CA PRO A 4 -16.89 3.14 -6.50
C PRO A 4 -16.36 4.11 -5.42
N LYS A 5 -16.12 3.64 -4.20
CA LYS A 5 -15.64 4.48 -3.09
C LYS A 5 -14.20 4.92 -3.33
N ALA A 6 -13.32 3.98 -3.63
CA ALA A 6 -11.95 4.31 -4.05
C ALA A 6 -11.92 5.29 -5.24
N LYS A 7 -12.86 5.17 -6.19
CA LYS A 7 -12.93 6.12 -7.32
C LYS A 7 -13.26 7.53 -6.83
N ALA A 8 -14.25 7.66 -5.94
CA ALA A 8 -14.63 8.94 -5.37
C ALA A 8 -13.50 9.57 -4.55
N SER A 9 -12.84 8.78 -3.67
CA SER A 9 -11.71 9.26 -2.86
C SER A 9 -10.55 9.79 -3.70
N ILE A 10 -10.23 9.12 -4.82
CA ILE A 10 -9.20 9.62 -5.74
C ILE A 10 -9.62 10.96 -6.35
N LEU A 11 -10.84 11.05 -6.89
CA LEU A 11 -11.32 12.27 -7.56
C LEU A 11 -11.37 13.47 -6.60
N GLU A 12 -11.84 13.23 -5.37
CA GLU A 12 -11.86 14.24 -4.32
C GLU A 12 -10.45 14.71 -3.94
N ALA A 13 -9.52 13.78 -3.78
CA ALA A 13 -8.15 14.10 -3.37
C ALA A 13 -7.32 14.75 -4.49
N THR A 14 -7.49 14.33 -5.74
CA THR A 14 -6.67 14.79 -6.88
C THR A 14 -7.24 16.00 -7.61
N GLY A 15 -8.54 16.29 -7.44
CA GLY A 15 -9.26 17.28 -8.23
C GLY A 15 -9.38 16.91 -9.71
N TRP A 16 -9.13 15.65 -10.07
CA TRP A 16 -9.20 15.19 -11.45
C TRP A 16 -10.63 15.16 -11.98
N ASP A 17 -10.75 15.26 -13.30
CA ASP A 17 -12.00 15.01 -13.98
C ASP A 17 -12.41 13.51 -13.86
N ALA A 18 -13.72 13.24 -13.88
CA ALA A 18 -14.25 11.89 -13.65
C ALA A 18 -13.81 10.83 -14.69
N SER A 19 -13.29 11.25 -15.85
CA SER A 19 -12.73 10.38 -16.89
C SER A 19 -11.27 10.01 -16.63
N MET A 20 -10.54 10.80 -15.84
CA MET A 20 -9.10 10.62 -15.62
C MET A 20 -8.73 9.22 -15.09
N PRO A 21 -9.42 8.66 -14.08
CA PRO A 21 -9.12 7.30 -13.62
C PRO A 21 -9.28 6.24 -14.72
N SER A 22 -10.27 6.39 -15.60
CA SER A 22 -10.46 5.47 -16.72
C SER A 22 -9.34 5.59 -17.75
N LYS A 23 -8.88 6.80 -18.06
CA LYS A 23 -7.75 7.05 -18.97
C LYS A 23 -6.45 6.46 -18.44
N VAL A 24 -6.19 6.58 -17.13
CA VAL A 24 -5.02 5.97 -16.49
C VAL A 24 -5.08 4.44 -16.59
N LEU A 25 -6.25 3.85 -16.28
CA LEU A 25 -6.43 2.39 -16.36
C LEU A 25 -6.36 1.84 -17.78
N SER A 26 -6.72 2.63 -18.80
CA SER A 26 -6.63 2.26 -20.20
C SER A 26 -5.28 2.60 -20.84
N ASN A 27 -4.26 2.96 -20.05
CA ASN A 27 -2.94 3.43 -20.51
C ASN A 27 -2.99 4.64 -21.46
N GLY A 28 -4.09 5.40 -21.47
CA GLY A 28 -4.24 6.62 -22.26
C GLY A 28 -3.60 7.84 -21.61
N ALA A 29 -3.19 7.74 -20.34
CA ALA A 29 -2.51 8.79 -19.61
C ALA A 29 -1.69 8.22 -18.44
N GLY A 30 -0.66 8.95 -18.03
CA GLY A 30 0.12 8.66 -16.82
C GLY A 30 -0.38 9.41 -15.59
N ILE A 31 0.14 9.02 -14.41
CA ILE A 31 0.01 9.78 -13.17
C ILE A 31 1.24 10.68 -13.05
N THR A 32 1.04 11.99 -12.92
CA THR A 32 2.13 12.95 -12.69
C THR A 32 2.74 12.73 -11.31
N LEU A 33 4.02 13.08 -11.14
CA LEU A 33 4.71 12.92 -9.85
C LEU A 33 4.04 13.73 -8.72
N GLU A 34 3.44 14.88 -9.04
CA GLU A 34 2.70 15.70 -8.05
C GLU A 34 1.45 14.97 -7.52
N HIS A 35 0.74 14.24 -8.39
CA HIS A 35 -0.47 13.51 -8.02
C HIS A 35 -0.19 12.11 -7.48
N LEU A 36 1.01 11.57 -7.72
CA LEU A 36 1.36 10.19 -7.37
C LEU A 36 1.19 9.93 -5.86
N ASN A 37 1.71 10.82 -5.02
CA ASN A 37 1.61 10.68 -3.57
C ASN A 37 0.16 10.85 -3.07
N THR A 38 -0.59 11.75 -3.70
CA THR A 38 -2.01 12.00 -3.41
C THR A 38 -2.87 10.78 -3.73
N VAL A 39 -2.63 10.14 -4.87
CA VAL A 39 -3.32 8.90 -5.26
C VAL A 39 -3.05 7.77 -4.28
N PHE A 40 -1.79 7.58 -3.86
CA PHE A 40 -1.47 6.56 -2.85
C PHE A 40 -2.19 6.82 -1.52
N THR A 41 -2.16 8.06 -1.04
CA THR A 41 -2.82 8.46 0.21
C THR A 41 -4.32 8.22 0.15
N ALA A 42 -4.98 8.60 -0.96
CA ALA A 42 -6.42 8.39 -1.17
C ALA A 42 -6.82 6.91 -1.16
N LEU A 43 -5.89 6.01 -1.51
CA LEU A 43 -6.08 4.56 -1.49
C LEU A 43 -5.63 3.91 -0.17
N GLY A 44 -5.20 4.69 0.83
CA GLY A 44 -4.65 4.17 2.09
C GLY A 44 -3.32 3.44 1.91
N LEU A 45 -2.58 3.75 0.86
CA LEU A 45 -1.28 3.17 0.55
C LEU A 45 -0.15 4.12 0.99
N VAL A 46 0.99 3.55 1.35
CA VAL A 46 2.20 4.30 1.70
C VAL A 46 3.39 3.81 0.87
N VAL A 47 4.20 4.74 0.39
CA VAL A 47 5.46 4.42 -0.28
C VAL A 47 6.52 4.15 0.79
N THR A 48 7.18 3.01 0.69
CA THR A 48 8.27 2.63 1.58
C THR A 48 9.48 2.16 0.80
N THR A 49 10.63 2.13 1.46
CA THR A 49 11.87 1.66 0.83
C THR A 49 11.87 0.13 0.72
N LYS A 50 12.62 -0.40 -0.27
CA LYS A 50 12.82 -1.85 -0.39
C LYS A 50 13.39 -2.46 0.89
N GLY A 51 14.36 -1.79 1.51
CA GLY A 51 14.98 -2.25 2.75
C GLY A 51 14.00 -2.37 3.93
N TYR A 52 12.98 -1.52 4.01
CA TYR A 52 11.92 -1.67 5.02
C TYR A 52 11.09 -2.95 4.79
N MET A 53 10.76 -3.26 3.54
CA MET A 53 10.05 -4.50 3.20
C MET A 53 10.91 -5.74 3.46
N ASP A 54 12.21 -5.68 3.17
CA ASP A 54 13.16 -6.75 3.48
C ASP A 54 13.28 -6.97 4.99
N TYR A 55 13.29 -5.88 5.77
CA TYR A 55 13.26 -5.95 7.23
C TYR A 55 11.99 -6.61 7.74
N LEU A 56 10.80 -6.24 7.24
CA LEU A 56 9.54 -6.89 7.63
C LEU A 56 9.56 -8.39 7.30
N ALA A 57 10.08 -8.77 6.13
CA ALA A 57 10.21 -10.17 5.74
C ALA A 57 11.13 -10.94 6.70
N LYS A 58 12.31 -10.40 7.02
CA LYS A 58 13.22 -11.01 8.00
C LYS A 58 12.63 -11.04 9.40
N GLY A 59 12.01 -9.96 9.84
CA GLY A 59 11.31 -9.85 11.11
C GLY A 59 10.28 -10.95 11.28
N ASN A 60 9.49 -11.22 10.24
CA ASN A 60 8.51 -12.31 10.26
C ASN A 60 9.14 -13.71 10.36
N VAL A 61 10.38 -13.90 9.94
CA VAL A 61 11.09 -15.18 10.06
C VAL A 61 11.71 -15.34 11.45
N ILE A 62 12.20 -14.26 12.07
CA ILE A 62 12.88 -14.30 13.38
C ILE A 62 11.91 -14.10 14.56
N GLY A 63 10.61 -14.28 14.34
CA GLY A 63 9.61 -14.28 15.40
C GLY A 63 8.81 -12.99 15.60
N SER A 64 9.01 -11.92 14.82
CA SER A 64 8.13 -10.73 14.92
C SER A 64 6.67 -11.04 14.57
N ASN A 65 6.41 -12.11 13.80
CA ASN A 65 5.06 -12.61 13.53
C ASN A 65 4.47 -13.40 14.72
N CYS A 66 5.31 -13.91 15.62
CA CYS A 66 4.95 -14.81 16.68
C CYS A 66 4.90 -14.07 18.02
N HIS A 67 3.71 -13.99 18.63
CA HIS A 67 3.56 -13.34 19.92
C HIS A 67 4.48 -13.97 20.99
N CYS A 68 4.54 -15.30 21.07
CA CYS A 68 5.41 -16.01 22.02
C CYS A 68 6.89 -15.66 21.83
N ALA A 69 7.36 -15.54 20.58
CA ALA A 69 8.75 -15.21 20.31
C ALA A 69 9.07 -13.76 20.73
N ARG A 70 8.14 -12.81 20.51
CA ARG A 70 8.29 -11.43 20.96
C ARG A 70 8.32 -11.28 22.48
N GLU A 71 7.58 -12.14 23.19
CA GLU A 71 7.57 -12.18 24.67
C GLU A 71 8.72 -13.02 25.26
N GLY A 72 9.62 -13.56 24.42
CA GLY A 72 10.79 -14.33 24.87
C GLY A 72 10.50 -15.80 25.22
N PHE A 73 9.32 -16.33 24.89
CA PHE A 73 8.94 -17.74 25.13
C PHE A 73 9.35 -18.69 23.99
N GLY A 74 10.01 -18.19 22.94
CA GLY A 74 10.35 -18.96 21.74
C GLY A 74 9.23 -18.98 20.68
N GLU A 75 9.47 -19.63 19.54
CA GLU A 75 8.55 -19.63 18.41
C GLU A 75 7.37 -20.61 18.59
N CYS A 76 6.15 -20.16 18.26
CA CYS A 76 4.97 -21.02 18.25
C CYS A 76 5.14 -22.16 17.25
N GLY A 77 5.04 -23.42 17.71
CA GLY A 77 5.12 -24.58 16.83
C GLY A 77 6.53 -24.93 16.33
N GLY A 78 7.55 -24.25 16.84
CA GLY A 78 8.93 -24.73 16.72
C GLY A 78 9.06 -26.08 17.41
N ARG A 79 9.54 -27.08 16.68
CA ARG A 79 9.95 -28.37 17.25
C ARG A 79 11.34 -28.27 17.82
#